data_AF-A0A8B6HI54-F1
#
_entry.id   AF-A0A8B6HI54-F1
#
_cell.length_a   1.000
_cell.length_b   1.000
_cell.length_c   1.000
_cell.angle_alpha   90.00
_cell.angle_beta   90.00
_cell.angle_gamma   90.00
#
_symmetry.space_group_name_H-M   'P 1'
#
loop_
_entity.id
_entity.type
_entity.pdbx_description
1 polymer ?
#
loop_
_entity_poly.entity_id
_entity_poly.type
_entity_poly.pdbx_seq_one_letter_code
_entity_poly.pdbx_strand_id
1 'polypeptide(L)'
;MSTMIDHTTKASHDSGNYESSSTNTNETDTELLRSLADSYSKAESWQIRRQILSVISVQLNYNEIEQLIPGLSEYRYYAAKKHSNKEGCGMPPKNREDTRNRMDHAKLDSFLDFITSSHVIKDLPFGERKLKLQDGKKIETPNIIRCMGPAAIVDQYKQYCKENDFNPLGILLDFW
;
A
#
# COMPACT_ATOMS: atom_id res chain seq x y z
N MET A 1 -51.04 30.69 49.67
CA MET A 1 -49.56 30.70 49.53
C MET A 1 -49.26 30.21 48.12
N SER A 2 -48.53 31.01 47.33
CA SER A 2 -48.12 30.83 45.93
C SER A 2 -49.16 30.98 44.81
N THR A 3 -49.02 32.10 44.11
CA THR A 3 -49.65 32.53 42.86
C THR A 3 -48.94 31.92 41.64
N MET A 4 -49.74 31.59 40.62
CA MET A 4 -49.33 31.21 39.26
C MET A 4 -49.07 32.44 38.37
N ILE A 5 -48.04 32.31 37.53
CA ILE A 5 -47.93 32.73 36.10
C ILE A 5 -48.13 34.22 35.77
N ASP A 6 -47.04 34.90 35.39
CA ASP A 6 -46.83 35.49 34.05
C ASP A 6 -45.57 36.36 34.05
N HIS A 7 -44.58 36.02 33.21
CA HIS A 7 -43.55 36.97 32.79
C HIS A 7 -43.58 37.04 31.27
N THR A 8 -44.37 37.98 30.79
CA THR A 8 -44.15 38.66 29.53
C THR A 8 -42.88 39.50 29.66
N THR A 9 -41.93 39.35 28.74
CA THR A 9 -40.91 40.37 28.50
C THR A 9 -40.60 40.44 27.01
N LYS A 10 -40.85 41.65 26.49
CA LYS A 10 -40.59 42.16 25.15
C LYS A 10 -39.23 41.73 24.60
N ALA A 11 -39.21 41.25 23.36
CA ALA A 11 -38.05 41.37 22.48
C ALA A 11 -38.47 42.25 21.30
N SER A 12 -37.73 43.34 21.16
CA SER A 12 -37.90 44.41 20.20
C SER A 12 -37.82 43.94 18.76
N HIS A 13 -38.57 44.63 17.89
CA HIS A 13 -38.21 44.79 16.48
C HIS A 13 -36.77 45.32 16.41
N ASP A 14 -35.88 44.56 15.78
CA ASP A 14 -34.76 45.12 15.05
C ASP A 14 -34.82 44.57 13.62
N SER A 15 -35.18 45.47 12.72
CA SER A 15 -35.30 45.26 11.28
C SER A 15 -33.89 45.23 10.69
N GLY A 16 -33.16 44.14 10.92
CA GLY A 16 -31.90 43.87 10.25
C GLY A 16 -32.13 43.49 8.80
N ASN A 17 -31.99 44.46 7.91
CA ASN A 17 -31.89 44.28 6.46
C ASN A 17 -30.62 43.46 6.14
N TYR A 18 -30.74 42.13 6.02
CA TYR A 18 -29.65 41.28 5.53
C TYR A 18 -29.69 41.26 4.00
N GLU A 19 -29.16 42.33 3.42
CA GLU A 19 -28.95 42.49 1.99
C GLU A 19 -27.74 41.64 1.57
N SER A 20 -28.02 40.52 0.90
CA SER A 20 -27.24 39.87 -0.17
C SER A 20 -25.70 39.75 -0.02
N SER A 21 -25.22 38.62 0.53
CA SER A 21 -23.81 38.15 0.39
C SER A 21 -23.64 36.97 -0.59
N SER A 22 -24.69 36.59 -1.31
CA SER A 22 -24.77 35.32 -2.03
C SER A 22 -24.01 35.26 -3.37
N THR A 23 -23.43 36.38 -3.84
CA THR A 23 -22.79 36.45 -5.17
C THR A 23 -21.29 36.12 -5.14
N ASN A 24 -20.57 36.52 -4.09
CA ASN A 24 -19.11 36.38 -4.04
C ASN A 24 -18.65 34.92 -3.86
N THR A 25 -19.41 34.10 -3.14
CA THR A 25 -19.02 32.71 -2.81
C THR A 25 -19.01 31.81 -4.05
N ASN A 26 -19.97 32.00 -4.96
CA ASN A 26 -20.06 31.20 -6.19
C ASN A 26 -18.91 31.53 -7.14
N GLU A 27 -18.49 32.79 -7.19
CA GLU A 27 -17.36 33.20 -8.03
C GLU A 27 -16.04 32.61 -7.51
N THR A 28 -15.81 32.67 -6.20
CA THR A 28 -14.62 32.06 -5.57
C THR A 28 -14.59 30.54 -5.75
N ASP A 29 -15.72 29.85 -5.63
CA ASP A 29 -15.77 28.40 -5.83
C ASP A 29 -15.43 28.02 -7.27
N THR A 30 -15.86 28.80 -8.26
CA THR A 30 -15.49 28.57 -9.66
C THR A 30 -14.01 28.79 -9.94
N GLU A 31 -13.39 29.78 -9.29
CA GLU A 31 -11.95 30.04 -9.41
C GLU A 31 -11.11 28.92 -8.78
N LEU A 32 -11.54 28.41 -7.62
CA LEU A 32 -10.91 27.26 -6.96
C LEU A 32 -10.99 26.00 -7.83
N LEU A 33 -12.16 25.71 -8.42
CA LEU A 33 -12.35 24.58 -9.32
C LEU A 33 -11.46 24.69 -10.57
N ARG A 34 -11.33 25.88 -11.18
CA ARG A 34 -10.40 26.11 -12.29
C ARG A 34 -8.95 25.88 -11.88
N SER A 35 -8.55 26.38 -10.70
CA SER A 35 -7.20 26.19 -10.17
C SER A 35 -6.85 24.71 -9.94
N LEU A 36 -7.83 23.92 -9.47
CA LEU A 36 -7.67 22.48 -9.30
C LEU A 36 -7.59 21.75 -10.65
N ALA A 37 -8.38 22.17 -11.64
CA ALA A 37 -8.32 21.63 -13.01
C ALA A 37 -6.96 21.91 -13.67
N ASP A 38 -6.42 23.10 -13.48
CA ASP A 38 -5.07 23.49 -13.92
C ASP A 38 -3.99 22.69 -13.21
N SER A 39 -4.16 22.43 -11.90
CA SER A 39 -3.24 21.59 -11.14
C SER A 39 -3.26 20.15 -11.66
N TYR A 40 -4.43 19.63 -12.05
CA TYR A 40 -4.56 18.30 -12.65
C TYR A 40 -3.83 18.19 -13.99
N SER A 41 -3.95 19.19 -14.86
CA SER A 41 -3.30 19.16 -16.18
C SER A 41 -1.77 19.20 -16.06
N LYS A 42 -1.25 20.04 -15.15
CA LYS A 42 0.19 20.21 -14.88
C LYS A 42 0.84 19.06 -14.11
N ALA A 43 0.07 18.22 -13.41
CA ALA A 43 0.61 17.13 -12.63
C ALA A 43 1.33 16.07 -13.49
N GLU A 44 2.56 15.71 -13.10
CA GLU A 44 3.43 14.78 -13.84
C GLU A 44 3.00 13.31 -13.71
N SER A 45 2.53 12.92 -12.52
CA SER A 45 2.21 11.53 -12.21
C SER A 45 0.70 11.30 -12.08
N TRP A 46 0.28 10.09 -12.44
CA TRP A 46 -1.10 9.66 -12.22
C TRP A 46 -1.48 9.70 -10.73
N GLN A 47 -0.53 9.46 -9.84
CA GLN A 47 -0.72 9.48 -8.40
C GLN A 47 -1.16 10.88 -7.93
N ILE A 48 -0.48 11.93 -8.38
CA ILE A 48 -0.84 13.32 -8.05
C ILE A 48 -2.17 13.70 -8.71
N ARG A 49 -2.35 13.34 -9.99
CA ARG A 49 -3.63 13.55 -10.70
C ARG A 49 -4.82 12.92 -9.99
N ARG A 50 -4.65 11.70 -9.49
CA ARG A 50 -5.67 10.98 -8.73
C ARG A 50 -5.95 11.64 -7.38
N GLN A 51 -4.94 12.17 -6.70
CA GLN A 51 -5.12 12.93 -5.46
C GLN A 51 -5.95 14.18 -5.70
N ILE A 52 -5.60 14.99 -6.71
CA ILE A 52 -6.35 16.20 -7.08
C ILE A 52 -7.80 15.86 -7.45
N LEU A 53 -7.99 14.87 -8.34
CA LEU A 53 -9.34 14.40 -8.69
C LEU A 53 -10.12 13.88 -7.48
N SER A 54 -9.45 13.23 -6.52
CA SER A 54 -10.13 12.69 -5.34
C SER A 54 -10.72 13.79 -4.47
N VAL A 55 -10.12 14.99 -4.46
CA VAL A 55 -10.67 16.17 -3.78
C VAL A 55 -11.93 16.65 -4.48
N ILE A 56 -11.88 16.83 -5.80
CA ILE A 56 -13.01 17.35 -6.59
C ILE A 56 -14.18 16.35 -6.62
N SER A 57 -13.90 15.05 -6.70
CA SER A 57 -14.90 13.98 -6.85
C SER A 57 -15.81 13.77 -5.63
N VAL A 58 -15.48 14.37 -4.49
CA VAL A 58 -16.34 14.38 -3.30
C VAL A 58 -17.55 15.29 -3.51
N GLN A 59 -17.34 16.42 -4.19
CA GLN A 59 -18.36 17.46 -4.36
C GLN A 59 -19.09 17.35 -5.71
N LEU A 60 -18.40 16.91 -6.76
CA LEU A 60 -18.94 16.87 -8.12
C LEU A 60 -19.10 15.45 -8.67
N ASN A 61 -20.08 15.30 -9.55
CA ASN A 61 -20.34 14.10 -10.33
C ASN A 61 -19.49 14.06 -11.61
N TYR A 62 -19.47 12.91 -12.29
CA TYR A 62 -18.64 12.71 -13.49
C TYR A 62 -18.91 13.77 -14.57
N ASN A 63 -20.18 14.01 -14.93
CA ASN A 63 -20.55 14.96 -15.99
C ASN A 63 -20.06 16.39 -15.70
N GLU A 64 -20.07 16.81 -14.44
CA GLU A 64 -19.62 18.16 -14.02
C GLU A 64 -18.10 18.27 -14.11
N ILE A 65 -17.37 17.22 -13.71
CA ILE A 65 -15.92 17.18 -13.80
C ILE A 65 -15.46 17.06 -15.25
N GLU A 66 -16.19 16.35 -16.10
CA GLU A 66 -15.88 16.24 -17.54
C GLU A 66 -16.00 17.60 -18.24
N GLN A 67 -16.94 18.45 -17.83
CA GLN A 67 -17.03 19.83 -18.31
C GLN A 67 -15.83 20.68 -17.86
N LEU A 68 -15.33 20.43 -16.65
CA LEU A 68 -14.16 21.13 -16.09
C LEU A 68 -12.83 20.64 -16.70
N ILE A 69 -12.72 19.34 -16.98
CA ILE A 69 -11.53 18.66 -17.50
C ILE A 69 -11.96 17.83 -18.72
N PRO A 70 -11.99 18.43 -19.92
CA PRO A 70 -12.46 17.73 -21.11
C PRO A 70 -11.56 16.55 -21.47
N GLY A 71 -12.17 15.42 -21.81
CA GLY A 71 -11.47 14.17 -22.16
C GLY A 71 -11.05 13.31 -20.94
N LEU A 72 -11.53 13.63 -19.74
CA LEU A 72 -11.35 12.78 -18.58
C LEU A 72 -12.16 11.48 -18.73
N SER A 73 -11.49 10.33 -18.74
CA SER A 73 -12.17 9.03 -18.74
C SER A 73 -12.94 8.78 -17.43
N GLU A 74 -14.14 8.24 -17.54
CA GLU A 74 -14.97 7.74 -16.44
C GLU A 74 -14.21 6.81 -15.48
N TYR A 75 -13.33 5.95 -16.01
CA TYR A 75 -12.44 5.10 -15.21
C TYR A 75 -11.57 5.91 -14.23
N ARG A 76 -10.98 7.02 -14.70
CA ARG A 76 -10.10 7.88 -13.87
C ARG A 76 -10.89 8.57 -12.76
N TYR A 77 -12.11 9.02 -13.08
CA TYR A 77 -13.02 9.59 -12.09
C TYR A 77 -13.37 8.58 -11.01
N TYR A 78 -13.85 7.38 -11.37
CA TYR A 78 -14.20 6.37 -10.36
C TYR A 78 -12.98 5.84 -9.59
N ALA A 79 -11.81 5.78 -10.22
CA ALA A 79 -10.57 5.45 -9.53
C ALA A 79 -10.21 6.49 -8.46
N ALA A 80 -10.44 7.78 -8.71
CA ALA A 80 -10.23 8.85 -7.75
C ALA A 80 -11.30 8.89 -6.64
N LYS A 81 -12.58 8.65 -6.98
CA LYS A 81 -13.68 8.57 -6.01
C LYS A 81 -13.57 7.35 -5.10
N LYS A 82 -13.08 6.23 -5.64
CA LYS A 82 -12.72 5.05 -4.84
C LYS A 82 -11.53 5.35 -3.91
N HIS A 83 -10.57 6.16 -4.38
CA HIS A 83 -9.42 6.57 -3.58
C HIS A 83 -9.84 7.46 -2.41
N SER A 84 -10.68 8.48 -2.63
CA SER A 84 -11.20 9.33 -1.55
C SER A 84 -11.95 8.53 -0.48
N ASN A 85 -12.73 7.53 -0.89
CA ASN A 85 -13.50 6.68 0.03
C ASN A 85 -12.63 5.71 0.85
N LYS A 86 -11.44 5.32 0.34
CA LYS A 86 -10.58 4.32 0.98
C LYS A 86 -9.42 4.91 1.77
N GLU A 87 -8.69 5.85 1.18
CA GLU A 87 -7.47 6.42 1.74
C GLU A 87 -7.70 7.84 2.30
N GLY A 88 -8.82 8.48 1.95
CA GLY A 88 -9.11 9.88 2.25
C GLY A 88 -8.90 10.80 1.03
N CYS A 89 -9.58 11.94 1.02
CA CYS A 89 -9.46 12.92 -0.06
C CYS A 89 -8.07 13.57 -0.07
N GLY A 90 -7.46 13.70 -1.24
CA GLY A 90 -6.14 14.32 -1.42
C GLY A 90 -4.97 13.54 -0.80
N MET A 91 -5.22 12.43 -0.10
CA MET A 91 -4.17 11.70 0.60
C MET A 91 -3.28 10.92 -0.38
N PRO A 92 -1.95 10.92 -0.18
CA PRO A 92 -1.08 10.03 -0.95
C PRO A 92 -1.49 8.58 -0.71
N PRO A 93 -1.41 7.71 -1.74
CA PRO A 93 -1.59 6.28 -1.52
C PRO A 93 -0.59 5.83 -0.46
N LYS A 94 -1.01 4.99 0.49
CA LYS A 94 -0.07 4.35 1.41
C LYS A 94 1.08 3.77 0.59
N ASN A 95 2.32 4.16 0.92
CA ASN A 95 3.48 3.48 0.38
C ASN A 95 3.26 2.01 0.70
N ARG A 96 3.11 1.19 -0.34
CA ARG A 96 3.29 -0.25 -0.17
C ARG A 96 4.72 -0.34 0.30
N GLU A 97 4.93 -0.67 1.57
CA GLU A 97 6.26 -1.05 2.01
C GLU A 97 6.66 -2.18 1.09
N ASP A 98 7.58 -1.87 0.18
CA ASP A 98 7.99 -2.79 -0.84
C ASP A 98 8.67 -3.91 -0.05
N THR A 99 7.94 -4.99 0.22
CA THR A 99 8.42 -6.14 1.02
C THR A 99 9.44 -6.93 0.21
N ARG A 100 10.13 -6.28 -0.72
CA ARG A 100 11.26 -6.79 -1.43
C ARG A 100 12.45 -6.71 -0.47
N ASN A 101 12.39 -7.55 0.55
CA ASN A 101 13.51 -7.77 1.44
C ASN A 101 14.64 -8.35 0.60
N ARG A 102 15.68 -7.54 0.35
CA ARG A 102 16.87 -8.00 -0.36
C ARG A 102 17.53 -9.02 0.55
N MET A 103 17.44 -10.29 0.17
CA MET A 103 18.03 -11.38 0.93
C MET A 103 19.53 -11.12 1.09
N ASP A 104 20.01 -11.18 2.32
CA ASP A 104 21.42 -11.04 2.63
C ASP A 104 22.17 -12.26 2.08
N HIS A 105 23.09 -12.02 1.13
CA HIS A 105 23.85 -13.07 0.48
C HIS A 105 24.70 -13.87 1.47
N ALA A 106 25.26 -13.23 2.50
CA ALA A 106 26.04 -13.94 3.52
C ALA A 106 25.18 -14.93 4.31
N LYS A 107 23.91 -14.57 4.58
CA LYS A 107 22.95 -15.47 5.25
C LYS A 107 22.51 -16.61 4.35
N LEU A 108 22.39 -16.34 3.05
CA LEU A 108 22.07 -17.36 2.05
C LEU A 108 23.19 -18.38 1.94
N ASP A 109 24.43 -17.92 1.82
CA ASP A 109 25.60 -18.80 1.70
C ASP A 109 25.73 -19.69 2.94
N SER A 110 25.62 -19.12 4.15
CA SER A 110 25.62 -19.91 5.38
C SER A 110 24.52 -20.96 5.45
N PHE A 111 23.32 -20.66 4.94
CA PHE A 111 22.23 -21.63 4.90
C PHE A 111 22.50 -22.73 3.88
N LEU A 112 23.00 -22.37 2.69
CA LEU A 112 23.36 -23.31 1.63
C LEU A 112 24.45 -24.27 2.09
N ASP A 113 25.48 -23.77 2.76
CA ASP A 113 26.56 -24.59 3.33
C ASP A 113 26.02 -25.58 4.36
N PHE A 114 25.07 -25.15 5.21
CA PHE A 114 24.45 -26.03 6.19
C PHE A 114 23.61 -27.13 5.53
N ILE A 115 22.71 -26.78 4.59
CA ILE A 115 21.81 -27.79 3.98
C ILE A 115 22.53 -28.75 3.04
N THR A 116 23.67 -28.33 2.47
CA THR A 116 24.51 -29.19 1.61
C THR A 116 25.54 -29.99 2.38
N SER A 117 25.70 -29.74 3.69
CA SER A 117 26.56 -30.51 4.57
C SER A 117 26.16 -32.00 4.63
N SER A 118 27.16 -32.86 4.77
CA SER A 118 27.02 -34.32 4.90
C SER A 118 26.18 -34.76 6.12
N HIS A 119 25.95 -33.85 7.06
CA HIS A 119 25.10 -34.06 8.23
C HIS A 119 23.60 -33.99 7.87
N VAL A 120 23.24 -33.17 6.88
CA VAL A 120 21.84 -32.95 6.45
C VAL A 120 21.50 -33.83 5.25
N ILE A 121 22.47 -34.03 4.37
CA ILE A 121 22.32 -34.69 3.07
C ILE A 121 23.30 -35.87 2.97
N LYS A 122 22.83 -37.00 2.42
CA LYS A 122 23.68 -38.14 2.03
C LYS A 122 23.47 -38.48 0.56
N ASP A 123 24.59 -38.76 -0.11
CA ASP A 123 24.59 -39.27 -1.47
C ASP A 123 24.20 -40.74 -1.48
N LEU A 124 23.36 -41.12 -2.44
CA LEU A 124 23.02 -42.51 -2.70
C LEU A 124 24.06 -43.13 -3.63
N PRO A 125 24.51 -44.37 -3.35
CA PRO A 125 25.46 -45.07 -4.22
C PRO A 125 24.85 -45.54 -5.55
N PHE A 126 23.53 -45.40 -5.73
CA PHE A 126 22.83 -45.84 -6.93
C PHE A 126 21.88 -44.78 -7.46
N GLY A 127 22.00 -44.53 -8.77
CA GLY A 127 21.18 -43.59 -9.53
C GLY A 127 21.81 -42.20 -9.61
N GLU A 128 21.97 -41.73 -10.83
CA GLU A 128 22.47 -40.40 -11.17
C GLU A 128 21.38 -39.61 -11.89
N ARG A 129 21.38 -38.29 -11.69
CA ARG A 129 20.48 -37.37 -12.40
C ARG A 129 21.29 -36.45 -13.31
N LYS A 130 20.84 -36.34 -14.56
CA LYS A 130 21.42 -35.42 -15.54
C LYS A 130 20.65 -34.10 -15.52
N LEU A 131 21.30 -33.04 -15.04
CA LEU A 131 20.80 -31.68 -15.05
C LEU A 131 21.22 -31.00 -16.36
N LYS A 132 20.26 -30.46 -17.11
CA LYS A 132 20.56 -29.64 -18.30
C LYS A 132 20.51 -28.17 -17.92
N LEU A 133 21.64 -27.49 -18.03
CA LEU A 133 21.75 -26.04 -17.82
C LEU A 133 21.13 -25.28 -19.01
N GLN A 134 20.77 -24.02 -18.78
CA GLN A 134 20.26 -23.14 -19.84
C GLN A 134 21.28 -22.97 -20.97
N ASP A 135 22.58 -23.05 -20.67
CA ASP A 135 23.69 -23.05 -21.63
C ASP A 135 23.83 -24.37 -22.41
N GLY A 136 22.92 -25.34 -22.23
CA GLY A 136 22.94 -26.63 -22.90
C GLY A 136 23.90 -27.67 -22.31
N LYS A 137 24.76 -27.28 -21.35
CA LYS A 137 25.65 -28.18 -20.62
C LYS A 137 24.85 -29.20 -19.80
N LYS A 138 25.35 -30.44 -19.73
CA LYS A 138 24.78 -31.52 -18.91
C LYS A 138 25.69 -31.75 -17.71
N ILE A 139 25.13 -31.69 -16.50
CA ILE A 139 25.83 -32.00 -15.25
C ILE A 139 25.22 -33.28 -14.68
N GLU A 140 26.07 -34.24 -14.34
CA GLU A 140 25.68 -35.46 -13.64
C GLU A 140 25.82 -35.22 -12.14
N THR A 141 24.76 -35.52 -11.39
CA THR A 141 24.72 -35.35 -9.93
C THR A 141 24.17 -36.64 -9.33
N PRO A 142 24.80 -37.19 -8.27
CA PRO A 142 24.26 -38.37 -7.60
C PRO A 142 22.86 -38.09 -7.07
N ASN A 143 22.05 -39.14 -6.91
CA ASN A 143 20.82 -39.00 -6.15
C ASN A 143 21.13 -38.71 -4.69
N ILE A 144 20.37 -37.79 -4.11
CA ILE A 144 20.62 -37.29 -2.77
C ILE A 144 19.39 -37.55 -1.90
N ILE A 145 19.60 -38.05 -0.69
CA ILE A 145 18.55 -38.16 0.34
C ILE A 145 18.85 -37.23 1.51
N ARG A 146 17.80 -36.62 2.04
CA ARG A 146 17.89 -35.88 3.31
C ARG A 146 17.86 -36.88 4.46
N CYS A 147 18.77 -36.72 5.41
CA CYS A 147 18.84 -37.56 6.59
C CYS A 147 17.76 -37.24 7.63
N MET A 148 17.14 -36.06 7.53
CA MET A 148 16.22 -35.52 8.53
C MET A 148 14.98 -34.92 7.88
N GLY A 149 13.89 -34.85 8.65
CA GLY A 149 12.66 -34.17 8.25
C GLY A 149 12.86 -32.64 8.18
N PRO A 150 12.06 -31.92 7.39
CA PRO A 150 12.22 -30.47 7.21
C PRO A 150 12.20 -29.66 8.51
N ALA A 151 11.31 -30.00 9.46
CA ALA A 151 11.24 -29.30 10.76
C ALA A 151 12.53 -29.45 11.56
N ALA A 152 13.07 -30.67 11.65
CA ALA A 152 14.32 -30.93 12.37
C ALA A 152 15.52 -30.22 11.73
N ILE A 153 15.54 -30.09 10.39
CA ILE A 153 16.58 -29.32 9.68
C ILE A 153 16.52 -27.84 10.07
N VAL A 154 15.32 -27.27 10.17
CA VAL A 154 15.14 -25.87 10.61
C VAL A 154 15.60 -25.68 12.05
N ASP A 155 15.21 -26.59 12.95
CA ASP A 155 15.61 -26.52 14.37
C ASP A 155 17.12 -26.64 14.55
N GLN A 156 17.77 -27.56 13.83
CA GLN A 156 19.22 -27.69 13.84
C GLN A 156 19.92 -26.49 13.23
N TYR A 157 19.38 -25.91 12.15
CA TYR A 157 19.95 -24.69 11.58
C TYR A 157 19.87 -23.52 12.57
N LYS A 158 18.74 -23.37 13.28
CA LYS A 158 18.61 -22.37 14.35
C LYS A 158 19.63 -22.61 15.46
N GLN A 159 19.86 -23.86 15.86
CA GLN A 159 20.86 -24.23 16.87
C GLN A 159 22.28 -23.92 16.38
N TYR A 160 22.63 -24.30 15.15
CA TYR A 160 23.90 -23.99 14.50
C TYR A 160 24.17 -22.48 14.43
N CYS A 161 23.14 -21.69 14.12
CA CYS A 161 23.23 -20.23 14.11
C CYS A 161 23.53 -19.67 15.51
N LYS A 162 22.93 -20.21 16.57
CA LYS A 162 23.22 -19.81 17.96
C LYS A 162 24.65 -20.13 18.39
N GLU A 163 25.19 -21.26 17.93
CA GLU A 163 26.54 -21.71 18.31
C GLU A 163 27.64 -20.92 17.59
N ASN A 164 27.36 -20.40 16.39
CA ASN A 164 28.31 -19.65 15.57
C ASN A 164 28.06 -18.13 15.59
N ASP A 165 27.26 -17.62 16.53
CA ASP A 165 26.87 -16.20 16.65
C ASP A 165 26.33 -15.59 15.34
N PHE A 166 25.59 -16.39 14.56
CA PHE A 166 25.06 -15.99 13.25
C PHE A 166 23.55 -15.75 13.30
N ASN A 167 23.07 -14.78 12.51
CA ASN A 167 21.64 -14.51 12.40
C ASN A 167 21.00 -15.43 11.34
N PRO A 168 20.01 -16.27 11.70
CA PRO A 168 19.43 -17.22 10.76
C PRO A 168 18.77 -16.52 9.57
N LEU A 169 18.77 -17.22 8.43
CA LEU A 169 18.07 -16.80 7.22
C LEU A 169 16.56 -16.93 7.43
N GLY A 170 15.91 -15.83 7.77
CA GLY A 170 14.47 -15.76 7.99
C GLY A 170 14.11 -14.82 9.14
N ILE A 171 13.75 -13.58 8.80
CA ILE A 171 13.09 -12.66 9.74
C ILE A 171 11.59 -12.99 9.64
N LEU A 172 11.10 -13.98 10.39
CA LEU A 172 9.68 -14.33 10.69
C LEU A 172 9.51 -15.85 10.83
N LEU A 173 10.02 -16.46 11.90
CA LEU A 173 9.52 -17.77 12.35
C LEU A 173 9.27 -17.81 13.87
N ASP A 174 9.10 -16.64 14.49
CA ASP A 174 8.79 -16.50 15.92
C ASP A 174 7.35 -15.99 16.18
N PHE A 175 6.48 -16.03 15.16
CA PHE A 175 5.06 -15.76 15.29
C PHE A 175 4.24 -16.87 14.61
N TRP A 176 4.16 -18.03 15.26
CA TRP A 176 3.04 -18.98 15.17
C TRP A 176 2.93 -19.74 16.49
#